data_AF-A0A9W4P478-F1
#
_entry.id   AF-A0A9W4P478-F1
#
_cell.length_a   1.000
_cell.length_b   1.000
_cell.length_c   1.000
_cell.angle_alpha   90.00
_cell.angle_beta   90.00
_cell.angle_gamma   90.00
#
_symmetry.space_group_name_H-M   'P 1'
#
loop_
_entity.id
_entity.type
_entity.pdbx_description
1 polymer ?
#
loop_
_entity_poly.entity_id
_entity_poly.type
_entity_poly.pdbx_seq_one_letter_code
_entity_poly.pdbx_strand_id
1 'polypeptide(L)'
;MADPAPVLWPSGHPTPPLSPRKRRRYLRESEESQGEMSLEQYMYSSEIYRSVSITSPLPLPVKMETVPALEQKISPLYPEIQAIMRRHNLDVTTTFQCGKMSKPKYPGGDILLNFFSIYLSDSDPNIPPLGPIKDDIVGLFRQHKINAHVQVVSSKHCHRPSVFFIASTHPLVIAYERTKRNIVKLLNQTIGNKWRLLCPFNVGSMRAKAQPMIVVLVEPWTRANWFELRTQIMHQLSPNMKTDDFDIEFLPGGLSLLTNGGESFVDRLTPNAAPRMGYSIGIPGDNNAGTLGGFVTLTHGGIVRRGFLTNYHVVRPSESEDNDQFLKDLDRSGSSPARPLNQVVAIECLASIDRDVTLTSLNSSLNAMREQYSEFSAKVQERELIGTTPRPRLLEWIANYDSHMEKFLPQHVAVERMPHILGEVKFVSGKQFRGGRVLDWAFVQLSEEAEQQCFRPNRMFTIPPAFLPHQLIPPHPLMVAQEHSVLNEFSSLNGGDYCVKNGRTTRVTAGICNGPKAYCKWKSSTRYNPSGNPVDMATEATAL
;
A
#
# COMPACT_ATOMS: atom_id res chain seq x y z
N MET A 1 14.78 -18.11 28.70
CA MET A 1 13.84 -16.99 28.83
C MET A 1 12.54 -17.58 29.34
N ALA A 2 11.97 -17.06 30.44
CA ALA A 2 10.66 -17.52 30.89
C ALA A 2 9.60 -17.06 29.89
N ASP A 3 8.64 -17.93 29.57
CA ASP A 3 7.48 -17.54 28.75
C ASP A 3 6.73 -16.39 29.45
N PRO A 4 6.31 -15.33 28.71
CA PRO A 4 5.52 -14.27 29.30
C PRO A 4 4.22 -14.85 29.86
N ALA A 5 3.88 -14.46 31.08
CA ALA A 5 2.64 -14.88 31.73
C ALA A 5 1.42 -14.56 30.84
N PRO A 6 0.38 -15.42 30.83
CA PRO A 6 -0.82 -15.18 30.05
C PRO A 6 -1.45 -13.84 30.45
N VAL A 7 -1.81 -13.04 29.44
CA VAL A 7 -2.51 -11.76 29.60
C VAL A 7 -3.86 -12.02 30.28
N LEU A 8 -3.96 -11.65 31.55
CA LEU A 8 -5.20 -11.74 32.32
C LEU A 8 -6.13 -10.62 31.88
N TRP A 9 -7.39 -10.94 31.66
CA TRP A 9 -8.38 -9.93 31.28
C TRP A 9 -8.53 -8.89 32.39
N PRO A 10 -8.44 -7.57 32.08
CA PRO A 10 -8.65 -6.56 33.10
C PRO A 10 -10.08 -6.66 33.63
N SER A 11 -10.20 -7.02 34.91
CA SER A 11 -11.50 -7.09 35.59
C SER A 11 -12.12 -5.68 35.68
N GLY A 12 -13.35 -5.51 35.17
CA GLY A 12 -14.11 -4.25 35.32
C GLY A 12 -14.48 -3.48 34.04
N HIS A 13 -14.71 -4.13 32.90
CA HIS A 13 -15.14 -3.39 31.70
C HIS A 13 -16.48 -2.65 31.90
N PRO A 14 -16.60 -1.40 31.40
CA PRO A 14 -17.87 -0.67 31.43
C PRO A 14 -18.98 -1.45 30.73
N THR A 15 -20.14 -1.53 31.37
CA THR A 15 -21.38 -2.00 30.76
C THR A 15 -22.28 -0.77 30.54
N PRO A 16 -22.69 -0.44 29.30
CA PRO A 16 -22.50 -1.19 28.05
C PRO A 16 -21.07 -1.11 27.51
N PRO A 17 -20.67 -2.05 26.62
CA PRO A 17 -19.32 -2.12 26.09
C PRO A 17 -18.89 -0.79 25.48
N LEU A 18 -17.70 -0.31 25.84
CA LEU A 18 -17.09 0.87 25.23
C LEU A 18 -17.08 0.74 23.71
N SER A 19 -17.27 1.86 22.99
CA SER A 19 -17.04 1.86 21.54
C SER A 19 -15.64 1.32 21.23
N PRO A 20 -15.41 0.66 20.08
CA PRO A 20 -14.11 0.06 19.76
C PRO A 20 -12.92 1.00 19.98
N ARG A 21 -13.13 2.29 19.71
CA ARG A 21 -12.20 3.37 20.03
C ARG A 21 -11.96 3.55 21.53
N LYS A 22 -13.01 3.87 22.29
CA LYS A 22 -12.87 4.16 23.73
C LYS A 22 -12.23 2.97 24.44
N ARG A 23 -12.59 1.77 24.01
CA ARG A 23 -11.99 0.53 24.47
C ARG A 23 -10.50 0.46 24.16
N ARG A 24 -10.10 0.72 22.91
CA ARG A 24 -8.67 0.67 22.58
C ARG A 24 -7.86 1.75 23.28
N ARG A 25 -8.40 2.97 23.36
CA ARG A 25 -7.78 4.05 24.14
C ARG A 25 -7.56 3.60 25.58
N TYR A 26 -8.59 3.02 26.20
CA TYR A 26 -8.50 2.46 27.54
C TYR A 26 -7.43 1.36 27.64
N LEU A 27 -7.39 0.41 26.70
CA LEU A 27 -6.37 -0.67 26.70
C LEU A 27 -4.95 -0.13 26.50
N ARG A 28 -4.76 0.88 25.65
CA ARG A 28 -3.47 1.56 25.46
C ARG A 28 -3.03 2.31 26.71
N GLU A 29 -3.98 2.77 27.52
CA GLU A 29 -3.74 3.47 28.78
C GLU A 29 -3.55 2.49 29.96
N SER A 30 -3.69 1.17 29.74
CA SER A 30 -3.47 0.15 30.77
C SER A 30 -1.99 -0.08 31.08
N GLU A 31 -1.71 -0.61 32.26
CA GLU A 31 -0.36 -0.99 32.70
C GLU A 31 0.30 -2.00 31.74
N GLU A 32 -0.47 -2.87 31.09
CA GLU A 32 0.03 -3.86 30.12
C GLU A 32 0.62 -3.23 28.86
N SER A 33 0.26 -1.98 28.56
CA SER A 33 0.79 -1.22 27.43
C SER A 33 1.96 -0.30 27.82
N GLN A 34 2.35 -0.27 29.10
CA GLN A 34 3.48 0.51 29.59
C GLN A 34 4.80 -0.26 29.48
N GLY A 35 5.90 0.49 29.34
CA GLY A 35 7.25 -0.06 29.26
C GLY A 35 7.71 -0.38 27.85
N GLU A 36 8.95 -0.86 27.74
CA GLU A 36 9.58 -1.12 26.46
C GLU A 36 9.11 -2.45 25.84
N MET A 37 8.42 -2.38 24.71
CA MET A 37 7.92 -3.56 24.00
C MET A 37 7.99 -3.37 22.49
N SER A 38 7.89 -4.46 21.74
CA SER A 38 7.80 -4.34 20.28
C SER A 38 6.48 -3.69 19.85
N LEU A 39 6.47 -3.08 18.67
CA LEU A 39 5.26 -2.50 18.09
C LEU A 39 4.13 -3.53 17.98
N GLU A 40 4.44 -4.77 17.58
CA GLU A 40 3.49 -5.87 17.45
C GLU A 40 2.90 -6.27 18.81
N GLN A 41 3.73 -6.31 19.85
CA GLN A 41 3.28 -6.57 21.22
C GLN A 41 2.32 -5.47 21.69
N TYR A 42 2.66 -4.20 21.46
CA TYR A 42 1.80 -3.05 21.77
C TYR A 42 0.48 -3.07 20.99
N MET A 43 0.52 -3.40 19.69
CA MET A 43 -0.70 -3.56 18.91
C MET A 43 -1.57 -4.70 19.46
N TYR A 44 -0.93 -5.83 19.83
CA TYR A 44 -1.61 -7.01 20.34
C TYR A 44 -2.24 -6.79 21.72
N SER A 45 -1.55 -6.12 22.65
CA SER A 45 -2.11 -5.76 23.97
C SER A 45 -3.33 -4.83 23.84
N SER A 46 -3.38 -4.04 22.77
CA SER A 46 -4.54 -3.18 22.46
C SER A 46 -5.69 -3.89 21.70
N GLU A 47 -5.60 -5.21 21.51
CA GLU A 47 -6.50 -6.00 20.65
C GLU A 47 -7.11 -7.22 21.36
N ILE A 48 -8.11 -6.99 22.21
CA ILE A 48 -8.77 -8.07 22.99
C ILE A 48 -9.66 -9.01 22.15
N TYR A 49 -10.03 -8.65 20.91
CA TYR A 49 -10.86 -9.49 20.04
C TYR A 49 -10.04 -10.39 19.12
N ARG A 50 -8.78 -10.60 19.49
CA ARG A 50 -7.88 -11.53 18.83
C ARG A 50 -7.06 -12.26 19.88
N SER A 51 -7.28 -13.56 20.02
CA SER A 51 -6.38 -14.43 20.77
C SER A 51 -5.59 -15.32 19.82
N VAL A 52 -4.27 -15.41 20.00
CA VAL A 52 -3.39 -16.22 19.14
C VAL A 52 -2.44 -17.03 20.02
N SER A 53 -2.15 -18.28 19.65
CA SER A 53 -1.26 -19.15 20.44
C SER A 53 0.23 -18.88 20.20
N ILE A 54 0.56 -17.89 19.39
CA ILE A 54 1.94 -17.46 19.12
C ILE A 54 2.25 -16.26 20.00
N THR A 55 3.44 -16.23 20.59
CA THR A 55 3.93 -15.18 21.50
C THR A 55 4.00 -13.78 20.86
N SER A 56 4.15 -13.71 19.54
CA SER A 56 4.25 -12.45 18.79
C SER A 56 3.52 -12.60 17.46
N PRO A 57 2.18 -12.48 17.46
CA PRO A 57 1.39 -12.73 16.26
C PRO A 57 1.60 -11.64 15.21
N LEU A 58 1.68 -12.04 13.95
CA LEU A 58 1.75 -11.10 12.83
C LEU A 58 0.54 -10.14 12.84
N PRO A 59 0.72 -8.83 12.59
CA PRO A 59 -0.40 -7.90 12.54
C PRO A 59 -1.34 -8.24 11.36
N LEU A 60 -2.64 -8.02 11.50
CA LEU A 60 -3.59 -8.23 10.41
C LEU A 60 -3.43 -7.16 9.30
N PRO A 61 -3.83 -7.45 8.05
CA PRO A 61 -4.29 -8.75 7.54
C PRO A 61 -3.12 -9.74 7.32
N VAL A 62 -3.45 -11.03 7.31
CA VAL A 62 -2.54 -12.15 7.00
C VAL A 62 -3.12 -12.94 5.82
N LYS A 63 -2.26 -13.59 5.03
CA LYS A 63 -2.65 -14.52 3.98
C LYS A 63 -2.85 -15.89 4.62
N MET A 64 -3.94 -16.57 4.25
CA MET A 64 -4.21 -17.95 4.65
C MET A 64 -4.36 -18.81 3.40
N GLU A 65 -3.58 -19.88 3.30
CA GLU A 65 -3.67 -20.87 2.23
C GLU A 65 -4.30 -22.15 2.78
N THR A 66 -5.38 -22.62 2.17
CA THR A 66 -6.07 -23.83 2.63
C THR A 66 -5.16 -25.05 2.51
N VAL A 67 -5.11 -25.87 3.57
CA VAL A 67 -4.34 -27.12 3.58
C VAL A 67 -5.30 -28.29 3.82
N PRO A 68 -5.75 -29.01 2.78
CA PRO A 68 -6.72 -30.09 2.93
C PRO A 68 -6.30 -31.18 3.91
N ALA A 69 -5.01 -31.51 3.96
CA ALA A 69 -4.49 -32.50 4.91
C ALA A 69 -4.57 -32.06 6.38
N LEU A 70 -4.52 -30.75 6.65
CA LEU A 70 -4.71 -30.21 8.00
C LEU A 70 -6.20 -30.20 8.34
N GLU A 71 -7.05 -29.79 7.40
CA GLU A 71 -8.51 -29.83 7.53
C GLU A 71 -9.01 -31.25 7.84
N GLN A 72 -8.53 -32.27 7.11
CA GLN A 72 -8.89 -33.67 7.34
C GLN A 72 -8.51 -34.18 8.74
N LYS A 73 -7.46 -33.62 9.35
CA LYS A 73 -7.03 -33.98 10.71
C LYS A 73 -7.85 -33.29 11.79
N ILE A 74 -8.28 -32.05 11.55
CA ILE A 74 -8.97 -31.21 12.54
C ILE A 74 -10.50 -31.40 12.46
N SER A 75 -11.07 -31.65 11.27
CA SER A 75 -12.52 -31.75 11.10
C SER A 75 -13.21 -32.78 12.00
N PRO A 76 -12.61 -33.93 12.36
CA PRO A 76 -13.22 -34.85 13.33
C PRO A 76 -13.36 -34.25 14.74
N LEU A 77 -12.56 -33.22 15.08
CA LEU A 77 -12.57 -32.55 16.38
C LEU A 77 -13.55 -31.36 16.44
N TYR A 78 -14.22 -31.02 15.34
CA TYR A 78 -15.16 -29.89 15.32
C TYR A 78 -16.26 -29.97 16.40
N PRO A 79 -16.88 -31.11 16.71
CA PRO A 79 -17.85 -31.21 17.79
C PRO A 79 -17.28 -30.84 19.16
N GLU A 80 -16.04 -31.25 19.45
CA GLU A 80 -15.35 -30.95 20.72
C GLU A 80 -14.93 -29.49 20.80
N ILE A 81 -14.43 -28.93 19.68
CA ILE A 81 -14.13 -27.49 19.57
C ILE A 81 -15.40 -26.67 19.81
N GLN A 82 -16.52 -27.04 19.20
CA GLN A 82 -17.81 -26.38 19.46
C GLN A 82 -18.26 -26.54 20.91
N ALA A 83 -18.03 -27.70 21.54
CA ALA A 83 -18.32 -27.89 22.95
C ALA A 83 -17.47 -26.98 23.86
N ILE A 84 -16.18 -26.79 23.54
CA ILE A 84 -15.32 -25.80 24.20
C ILE A 84 -15.92 -24.40 24.03
N MET A 85 -16.28 -24.00 22.81
CA MET A 85 -16.87 -22.67 22.56
C MET A 85 -18.15 -22.44 23.35
N ARG A 86 -19.07 -23.42 23.38
CA ARG A 86 -20.31 -23.36 24.18
C ARG A 86 -20.03 -23.25 25.68
N ARG A 87 -19.03 -23.97 26.20
CA ARG A 87 -18.62 -23.89 27.62
C ARG A 87 -18.20 -22.48 28.02
N HIS A 88 -17.62 -21.73 27.08
CA HIS A 88 -17.23 -20.34 27.27
C HIS A 88 -18.33 -19.34 26.85
N ASN A 89 -19.57 -19.79 26.65
CA ASN A 89 -20.72 -18.96 26.26
C ASN A 89 -20.59 -18.29 24.87
N LEU A 90 -19.87 -18.90 23.93
CA LEU A 90 -19.90 -18.48 22.53
C LEU A 90 -20.89 -19.34 21.73
N ASP A 91 -21.86 -18.68 21.10
CA ASP A 91 -22.81 -19.35 20.20
C ASP A 91 -22.18 -19.69 18.84
N VAL A 92 -22.65 -20.77 18.22
CA VAL A 92 -21.93 -21.62 17.27
C VAL A 92 -22.02 -21.13 15.81
N THR A 93 -22.47 -19.91 15.55
CA THR A 93 -22.38 -19.32 14.20
C THR A 93 -20.95 -18.88 13.93
N THR A 94 -20.05 -19.85 13.72
CA THR A 94 -18.61 -19.62 13.61
C THR A 94 -18.06 -20.29 12.37
N THR A 95 -17.16 -19.60 11.68
CA THR A 95 -16.45 -20.18 10.53
C THR A 95 -15.09 -20.69 10.99
N PHE A 96 -14.82 -21.96 10.74
CA PHE A 96 -13.52 -22.57 10.93
C PHE A 96 -12.71 -22.50 9.65
N GLN A 97 -11.42 -22.23 9.78
CA GLN A 97 -10.49 -22.23 8.65
C GLN A 97 -9.18 -22.87 9.07
N CYS A 98 -8.80 -23.97 8.42
CA CYS A 98 -7.51 -24.60 8.55
C CYS A 98 -6.60 -24.24 7.38
N GLY A 99 -5.36 -23.83 7.65
CA GLY A 99 -4.45 -23.49 6.59
C GLY A 99 -3.02 -23.18 7.03
N LYS A 100 -2.21 -22.78 6.07
CA LYS A 100 -0.91 -22.15 6.32
C LYS A 100 -1.08 -20.64 6.31
N MET A 101 -0.70 -20.00 7.41
CA MET A 101 -0.72 -18.55 7.55
C MET A 101 0.65 -17.97 7.21
N SER A 102 0.66 -16.88 6.45
CA SER A 102 1.84 -16.06 6.17
C SER A 102 1.45 -14.59 6.05
N LYS A 103 2.44 -13.70 6.08
CA LYS A 103 2.32 -12.29 5.74
C LYS A 103 3.47 -11.90 4.82
N PRO A 104 3.31 -12.11 3.49
CA PRO A 104 4.35 -11.81 2.54
C PRO A 104 4.84 -10.36 2.65
N LYS A 105 6.15 -10.14 2.48
CA LYS A 105 6.82 -8.83 2.60
C LYS A 105 6.85 -8.23 4.02
N TYR A 106 6.45 -8.98 5.05
CA TYR A 106 6.62 -8.59 6.45
C TYR A 106 7.84 -9.31 7.04
N PRO A 107 8.68 -8.68 7.88
CA PRO A 107 9.83 -9.36 8.48
C PRO A 107 9.39 -10.58 9.30
N GLY A 108 9.88 -11.77 8.90
CA GLY A 108 9.48 -13.07 9.47
C GLY A 108 8.11 -13.58 9.02
N GLY A 109 7.40 -12.82 8.18
CA GLY A 109 6.06 -13.15 7.70
C GLY A 109 6.01 -14.17 6.57
N ASP A 110 7.12 -14.43 5.87
CA ASP A 110 7.17 -15.42 4.78
C ASP A 110 7.18 -16.88 5.32
N ILE A 111 7.38 -17.07 6.62
CA ILE A 111 7.34 -18.38 7.28
C ILE A 111 5.90 -18.89 7.31
N LEU A 112 5.63 -19.98 6.58
CA LEU A 112 4.32 -20.64 6.58
C LEU A 112 4.13 -21.46 7.85
N LEU A 113 3.15 -21.07 8.66
CA LEU A 113 2.80 -21.77 9.90
C LEU A 113 1.43 -22.42 9.76
N ASN A 114 1.28 -23.66 10.26
CA ASN A 114 -0.02 -24.31 10.34
C ASN A 114 -0.90 -23.58 11.36
N PHE A 115 -2.09 -23.17 10.93
CA PHE A 115 -3.04 -22.45 11.74
C PHE A 115 -4.44 -23.04 11.63
N PHE A 116 -5.13 -23.03 12.77
CA PHE A 116 -6.56 -23.19 12.90
C PHE A 116 -7.15 -21.85 13.37
N SER A 117 -7.96 -21.25 12.51
CA SER A 117 -8.60 -19.96 12.77
C SER A 117 -10.10 -20.13 12.98
N ILE A 118 -10.59 -19.57 14.08
CA ILE A 118 -12.02 -19.43 14.38
C ILE A 118 -12.40 -17.97 14.17
N TYR A 119 -13.32 -17.74 13.23
CA TYR A 119 -13.92 -16.43 13.00
C TYR A 119 -15.29 -16.36 13.68
N LEU A 120 -15.39 -15.48 14.67
CA LEU A 120 -16.64 -15.22 15.37
C LEU A 120 -17.53 -14.34 14.50
N SER A 121 -18.79 -14.76 14.32
CA SER A 121 -19.76 -13.98 13.57
C SER A 121 -20.15 -12.67 14.25
N ASP A 122 -20.75 -11.80 13.46
CA ASP A 122 -21.00 -10.40 13.80
C ASP A 122 -22.24 -10.17 14.71
N SER A 123 -22.94 -11.24 15.10
CA SER A 123 -24.22 -11.20 15.81
C SER A 123 -24.09 -11.05 17.32
N ASP A 124 -22.99 -11.47 17.93
CA ASP A 124 -22.85 -11.45 19.40
C ASP A 124 -22.17 -10.15 19.89
N PRO A 125 -22.87 -9.28 20.65
CA PRO A 125 -22.28 -8.10 21.27
C PRO A 125 -21.42 -8.41 22.50
N ASN A 126 -21.57 -9.59 23.11
CA ASN A 126 -21.00 -9.97 24.41
C ASN A 126 -19.94 -11.07 24.26
N ILE A 127 -18.92 -10.78 23.45
CA ILE A 127 -17.83 -11.73 23.24
C ILE A 127 -17.03 -11.90 24.55
N PRO A 128 -16.95 -13.12 25.11
CA PRO A 128 -16.21 -13.43 26.31
C PRO A 128 -14.69 -13.37 26.08
N PRO A 129 -13.89 -13.54 27.15
CA PRO A 129 -12.46 -13.73 27.04
C PRO A 129 -12.03 -14.78 26.02
N LEU A 130 -11.35 -14.37 24.95
CA LEU A 130 -10.93 -15.30 23.87
C LEU A 130 -9.69 -16.14 24.23
N GLY A 131 -8.92 -15.71 25.23
CA GLY A 131 -7.71 -16.41 25.71
C GLY A 131 -7.99 -17.84 26.18
N PRO A 132 -8.86 -18.03 27.20
CA PRO A 132 -9.23 -19.35 27.70
C PRO A 132 -9.74 -20.31 26.62
N ILE A 133 -10.54 -19.80 25.67
CA ILE A 133 -11.08 -20.59 24.55
C ILE A 133 -9.94 -21.12 23.67
N LYS A 134 -9.02 -20.23 23.29
CA LYS A 134 -7.82 -20.61 22.53
C LYS A 134 -7.00 -21.65 23.31
N ASP A 135 -6.78 -21.44 24.61
CA ASP A 135 -5.95 -22.34 25.43
C ASP A 135 -6.55 -23.76 25.53
N ASP A 136 -7.87 -23.88 25.72
CA ASP A 136 -8.55 -25.17 25.73
C ASP A 136 -8.42 -25.90 24.38
N ILE A 137 -8.54 -25.18 23.26
CA ILE A 137 -8.38 -25.76 21.91
C ILE A 137 -6.92 -26.14 21.65
N VAL A 138 -5.95 -25.35 22.12
CA VAL A 138 -4.52 -25.74 22.07
C VAL A 138 -4.29 -27.00 22.90
N GLY A 139 -4.93 -27.13 24.07
CA GLY A 139 -4.92 -28.33 24.89
C GLY A 139 -5.46 -29.55 24.14
N LEU A 140 -6.60 -29.40 23.47
CA LEU A 140 -7.19 -30.43 22.61
C LEU A 140 -6.24 -30.84 21.47
N PHE A 141 -5.64 -29.88 20.76
CA PHE A 141 -4.71 -30.17 19.67
C PHE A 141 -3.47 -30.93 20.16
N ARG A 142 -2.97 -30.62 21.36
CA ARG A 142 -1.87 -31.37 21.99
C ARG A 142 -2.26 -32.81 22.31
N GLN A 143 -3.47 -33.04 22.83
CA GLN A 143 -3.98 -34.39 23.11
C GLN A 143 -4.05 -35.25 21.85
N HIS A 144 -4.43 -34.65 20.72
CA HIS A 144 -4.53 -35.31 19.42
C HIS A 144 -3.24 -35.23 18.57
N LYS A 145 -2.13 -34.74 19.13
CA LYS A 145 -0.83 -34.56 18.45
C LYS A 145 -0.94 -33.75 17.14
N ILE A 146 -1.83 -32.77 17.10
CA ILE A 146 -2.01 -31.86 15.97
C ILE A 146 -1.03 -30.70 16.13
N ASN A 147 -0.10 -30.57 15.18
CA ASN A 147 0.85 -29.46 15.13
C ASN A 147 0.26 -28.28 14.34
N ALA A 148 -0.56 -27.48 15.03
CA ALA A 148 -1.13 -26.23 14.51
C ALA A 148 -1.28 -25.19 15.62
N HIS A 149 -1.08 -23.93 15.28
CA HIS A 149 -1.41 -22.80 16.13
C HIS A 149 -2.92 -22.51 16.07
N VAL A 150 -3.45 -21.94 17.14
CA VAL A 150 -4.87 -21.58 17.25
C VAL A 150 -5.01 -20.06 17.28
N GLN A 151 -5.93 -19.55 16.47
CA GLN A 151 -6.36 -18.17 16.52
C GLN A 151 -7.89 -18.09 16.67
N VAL A 152 -8.36 -17.30 17.63
CA VAL A 152 -9.78 -16.94 17.77
C VAL A 152 -9.89 -15.44 17.52
N VAL A 153 -10.71 -15.03 16.56
CA VAL A 153 -10.81 -13.63 16.14
C VAL A 153 -12.24 -13.22 15.84
N SER A 154 -12.64 -12.03 16.28
CA SER A 154 -13.88 -11.40 15.82
C SER A 154 -13.59 -10.54 14.58
N SER A 155 -14.19 -10.89 13.44
CA SER A 155 -14.01 -10.16 12.17
C SER A 155 -14.36 -8.68 12.28
N LYS A 156 -15.43 -8.36 13.01
CA LYS A 156 -16.00 -7.01 13.14
C LYS A 156 -15.36 -6.17 14.23
N HIS A 157 -14.95 -6.79 15.33
CA HIS A 157 -14.42 -6.06 16.49
C HIS A 157 -12.90 -5.95 16.47
N CYS A 158 -12.21 -6.85 15.76
CA CYS A 158 -10.76 -6.80 15.64
C CYS A 158 -10.31 -5.58 14.83
N HIS A 159 -9.21 -4.96 15.27
CA HIS A 159 -8.65 -3.80 14.63
C HIS A 159 -8.07 -4.14 13.26
N ARG A 160 -8.70 -3.56 12.23
CA ARG A 160 -8.16 -3.49 10.88
C ARG A 160 -8.18 -2.01 10.46
N PRO A 161 -7.19 -1.21 10.88
CA PRO A 161 -7.19 0.22 10.59
C PRO A 161 -7.17 0.40 9.07
N SER A 162 -8.21 1.03 8.55
CA SER A 162 -8.14 1.71 7.26
C SER A 162 -7.89 3.18 7.54
N VAL A 163 -6.99 3.76 6.74
CA VAL A 163 -6.69 5.19 6.79
C VAL A 163 -7.46 5.89 5.68
N PHE A 164 -8.14 6.97 6.04
CA PHE A 164 -8.93 7.80 5.14
C PHE A 164 -8.45 9.24 5.24
N PHE A 165 -8.68 10.02 4.19
CA PHE A 165 -8.34 11.44 4.18
C PHE A 165 -9.09 12.19 5.28
N ILE A 166 -8.41 13.18 5.84
CA ILE A 166 -8.95 14.17 6.78
C ILE A 166 -8.84 15.54 6.14
N ALA A 167 -9.89 16.37 6.25
CA ALA A 167 -9.89 17.70 5.65
C ALA A 167 -8.79 18.58 6.25
N SER A 168 -8.15 19.41 5.43
CA SER A 168 -7.08 20.32 5.87
C SER A 168 -7.52 21.39 6.87
N THR A 169 -8.81 21.73 6.84
CA THR A 169 -9.44 22.65 7.78
C THR A 169 -9.78 22.00 9.11
N HIS A 170 -9.59 20.69 9.24
CA HIS A 170 -9.88 19.98 10.49
C HIS A 170 -8.96 20.46 11.62
N PRO A 171 -9.46 20.69 12.85
CA PRO A 171 -8.67 21.18 13.98
C PRO A 171 -7.37 20.40 14.23
N LEU A 172 -7.42 19.07 14.15
CA LEU A 172 -6.24 18.21 14.29
C LEU A 172 -5.14 18.51 13.25
N VAL A 173 -5.51 18.80 12.00
CA VAL A 173 -4.52 19.11 10.95
C VAL A 173 -3.86 20.46 11.21
N ILE A 174 -4.63 21.46 11.63
CA ILE A 174 -4.11 22.79 11.99
C ILE A 174 -3.17 22.67 13.19
N ALA A 175 -3.56 21.92 14.23
CA ALA A 175 -2.73 21.67 15.41
C ALA A 175 -1.44 20.92 15.04
N TYR A 176 -1.56 19.90 14.20
CA TYR A 176 -0.43 19.13 13.68
C TYR A 176 0.56 20.01 12.93
N GLU A 177 0.13 20.84 11.98
CA GLU A 177 1.04 21.68 11.20
C GLU A 177 1.84 22.68 12.08
N ARG A 178 1.26 23.14 13.19
CA ARG A 178 1.94 24.02 14.16
C ARG A 178 3.01 23.29 14.98
N THR A 179 2.79 22.01 15.29
CA THR A 179 3.62 21.25 16.25
C THR A 179 4.48 20.19 15.59
N LYS A 180 4.30 19.93 14.29
CA LYS A 180 4.96 18.88 13.51
C LYS A 180 6.47 18.82 13.72
N ARG A 181 7.16 19.97 13.76
CA ARG A 181 8.62 20.02 13.98
C ARG A 181 9.02 19.43 15.33
N ASN A 182 8.26 19.72 16.38
CA ASN A 182 8.51 19.18 17.72
C ASN A 182 8.21 17.69 17.77
N ILE A 183 7.13 17.24 17.13
CA ILE A 183 6.78 15.81 17.03
C ILE A 183 7.87 15.05 16.27
N VAL A 184 8.38 15.58 15.16
CA VAL A 184 9.49 14.97 14.40
C VAL A 184 10.76 14.90 15.26
N LYS A 185 11.09 15.97 15.99
CA LYS A 185 12.24 15.95 16.92
C LYS A 185 12.08 14.86 17.97
N LEU A 186 10.90 14.74 18.56
CA LEU A 186 10.56 13.70 19.53
C LEU A 186 10.70 12.30 18.94
N LEU A 187 10.11 12.03 17.76
CA LEU A 187 10.24 10.73 17.09
C LEU A 187 11.69 10.36 16.79
N ASN A 188 12.49 11.32 16.31
CA ASN A 188 13.92 11.11 16.06
C ASN A 188 14.70 10.80 17.35
N GLN A 189 14.33 11.40 18.47
CA GLN A 189 14.95 11.14 19.77
C GLN A 189 14.57 9.76 20.32
N THR A 190 13.30 9.36 20.20
CA THR A 190 12.81 8.11 20.81
C THR A 190 13.05 6.88 19.95
N ILE A 191 12.79 6.97 18.63
CA ILE A 191 12.84 5.81 17.71
C ILE A 191 13.74 6.04 16.48
N GLY A 192 14.47 7.16 16.44
CA GLY A 192 15.52 7.40 15.45
C GLY A 192 15.01 7.37 14.01
N ASN A 193 15.72 6.64 13.15
CA ASN A 193 15.42 6.46 11.73
C ASN A 193 14.40 5.33 11.45
N LYS A 194 13.75 4.77 12.49
CA LYS A 194 12.81 3.64 12.35
C LYS A 194 11.39 4.06 11.99
N TRP A 195 11.02 5.35 12.10
CA TRP A 195 9.73 5.83 11.60
C TRP A 195 9.81 6.24 10.12
N ARG A 196 8.68 6.13 9.42
CA ARG A 196 8.58 6.23 7.95
C ARG A 196 7.53 7.24 7.48
N LEU A 197 6.48 7.49 8.27
CA LEU A 197 5.43 8.47 7.98
C LEU A 197 4.96 9.08 9.29
N LEU A 198 4.62 10.37 9.25
CA LEU A 198 3.89 11.06 10.31
C LEU A 198 2.85 11.95 9.63
N CYS A 199 1.56 11.61 9.73
CA CYS A 199 0.51 12.34 9.02
C CYS A 199 -0.86 12.19 9.72
N PRO A 200 -1.69 13.25 9.75
CA PRO A 200 -3.07 13.15 10.21
C PRO A 200 -3.93 12.39 9.18
N PHE A 201 -4.80 11.50 9.69
CA PHE A 201 -5.80 10.76 8.91
C PHE A 201 -7.10 10.61 9.68
N ASN A 202 -8.17 10.24 8.98
CA ASN A 202 -9.33 9.61 9.60
C ASN A 202 -9.08 8.09 9.65
N VAL A 203 -8.99 7.48 10.83
CA VAL A 203 -8.69 6.04 11.00
C VAL A 203 -9.92 5.29 11.49
N GLY A 204 -10.27 4.18 10.83
CA GLY A 204 -11.40 3.33 11.23
C GLY A 204 -11.54 2.09 10.34
N SER A 205 -12.49 1.19 10.64
CA SER A 205 -12.77 0.03 9.77
C SER A 205 -13.52 0.41 8.50
N MET A 206 -14.27 1.51 8.54
CA MET A 206 -15.02 2.09 7.42
C MET A 206 -15.01 3.61 7.56
N ARG A 207 -15.13 4.34 6.44
CA ARG A 207 -15.11 5.81 6.43
C ARG A 207 -16.11 6.44 7.41
N ALA A 208 -17.36 5.96 7.44
CA ALA A 208 -18.41 6.49 8.30
C ALA A 208 -18.12 6.33 9.82
N LYS A 209 -17.20 5.43 10.18
CA LYS A 209 -16.76 5.19 11.56
C LYS A 209 -15.33 5.65 11.81
N ALA A 210 -14.69 6.26 10.81
CA ALA A 210 -13.32 6.71 10.88
C ALA A 210 -13.23 8.03 11.63
N GLN A 211 -12.10 8.26 12.28
CA GLN A 211 -11.93 9.41 13.15
C GLN A 211 -10.54 10.03 13.11
N PRO A 212 -10.42 11.33 13.45
CA PRO A 212 -9.15 12.04 13.41
C PRO A 212 -8.09 11.40 14.30
N MET A 213 -6.99 10.96 13.70
CA MET A 213 -5.81 10.46 14.40
C MET A 213 -4.53 10.90 13.70
N ILE A 214 -3.43 11.00 14.46
CA ILE A 214 -2.09 11.08 13.88
C ILE A 214 -1.59 9.66 13.68
N VAL A 215 -1.29 9.27 12.44
CA VAL A 215 -0.69 7.98 12.13
C VAL A 215 0.81 8.14 12.03
N VAL A 216 1.54 7.27 12.72
CA VAL A 216 2.98 7.11 12.61
C VAL A 216 3.24 5.72 12.02
N LEU A 217 3.80 5.66 10.81
CA LEU A 217 4.29 4.39 10.27
C LEU A 217 5.68 4.13 10.82
N VAL A 218 5.90 2.91 11.30
CA VAL A 218 7.14 2.51 11.98
C VAL A 218 7.61 1.17 11.41
N GLU A 219 8.92 0.99 11.36
CA GLU A 219 9.53 -0.28 10.98
C GLU A 219 9.06 -1.41 11.92
N PRO A 220 8.64 -2.57 11.37
CA PRO A 220 8.25 -3.73 12.17
C PRO A 220 9.27 -4.09 13.25
N TRP A 221 8.80 -4.63 14.37
CA TRP A 221 9.62 -5.07 15.50
C TRP A 221 10.45 -3.97 16.19
N THR A 222 10.25 -2.70 15.82
CA THR A 222 10.78 -1.58 16.60
C THR A 222 10.34 -1.73 18.06
N ARG A 223 11.26 -1.47 19.00
CA ARG A 223 10.99 -1.47 20.44
C ARG A 223 10.99 -0.04 20.95
N ALA A 224 9.99 0.32 21.74
CA ALA A 224 9.89 1.61 22.39
C ALA A 224 8.88 1.54 23.54
N ASN A 225 8.85 2.57 24.39
CA ASN A 225 7.72 2.83 25.27
C ASN A 225 6.61 3.55 24.49
N TRP A 226 5.76 2.77 23.82
CA TRP A 226 4.72 3.30 22.91
C TRP A 226 3.67 4.13 23.65
N PHE A 227 3.33 3.75 24.88
CA PHE A 227 2.42 4.51 25.72
C PHE A 227 2.97 5.90 26.06
N GLU A 228 4.23 5.97 26.47
CA GLU A 228 4.89 7.24 26.78
C GLU A 228 5.03 8.10 25.52
N LEU A 229 5.48 7.52 24.40
CA LEU A 229 5.60 8.24 23.14
C LEU A 229 4.25 8.79 22.66
N ARG A 230 3.18 8.00 22.74
CA ARG A 230 1.79 8.45 22.48
C ARG A 230 1.45 9.67 23.31
N THR A 231 1.65 9.56 24.62
CA THR A 231 1.30 10.61 25.60
C THR A 231 2.07 11.91 25.33
N GLN A 232 3.36 11.81 25.05
CA GLN A 232 4.20 12.96 24.72
C GLN A 232 3.76 13.65 23.41
N ILE A 233 3.38 12.89 22.37
CA ILE A 233 2.84 13.46 21.13
C ILE A 233 1.50 14.15 21.38
N MET A 234 0.59 13.52 22.15
CA MET A 234 -0.68 14.13 22.53
C MET A 234 -0.47 15.43 23.31
N HIS A 235 0.50 15.46 24.24
CA HIS A 235 0.87 16.65 24.99
C HIS A 235 1.35 17.80 24.07
N GLN A 236 2.13 17.51 23.02
CA GLN A 236 2.53 18.53 22.04
C GLN A 236 1.34 19.12 21.27
N LEU A 237 0.31 18.31 20.99
CA LEU A 237 -0.87 18.72 20.22
C LEU A 237 -1.91 19.47 21.06
N SER A 238 -2.04 19.12 22.34
CA SER A 238 -3.09 19.59 23.25
C SER A 238 -3.22 21.12 23.32
N PRO A 239 -2.14 21.92 23.40
CA PRO A 239 -2.24 23.39 23.44
C PRO A 239 -2.89 24.01 22.21
N ASN A 240 -2.95 23.28 21.09
CA ASN A 240 -3.52 23.74 19.82
C ASN A 240 -4.88 23.10 19.51
N MET A 241 -5.43 22.29 20.42
CA MET A 241 -6.68 21.58 20.26
C MET A 241 -7.69 22.04 21.31
N LYS A 242 -8.96 22.22 20.90
CA LYS A 242 -10.05 22.56 21.83
C LYS A 242 -10.67 21.32 22.51
N THR A 243 -10.35 20.14 22.01
CA THR A 243 -10.99 18.88 22.38
C THR A 243 -9.98 17.75 22.40
N ASP A 244 -10.11 16.81 23.33
CA ASP A 244 -9.32 15.58 23.41
C ASP A 244 -9.84 14.47 22.48
N ASP A 245 -10.57 14.84 21.42
CA ASP A 245 -11.19 13.93 20.46
C ASP A 245 -10.25 13.57 19.30
N PHE A 246 -9.01 13.22 19.65
CA PHE A 246 -8.03 12.67 18.72
C PHE A 246 -7.15 11.62 19.41
N ASP A 247 -6.47 10.81 18.62
CA ASP A 247 -5.54 9.79 19.13
C ASP A 247 -4.31 9.67 18.23
N ILE A 248 -3.30 8.92 18.70
CA ILE A 248 -2.10 8.56 17.96
C ILE A 248 -2.13 7.07 17.65
N GLU A 249 -1.90 6.73 16.39
CA GLU A 249 -1.89 5.35 15.90
C GLU A 249 -0.49 5.01 15.38
N PHE A 250 0.17 4.03 16.02
CA PHE A 250 1.42 3.47 15.52
C PHE A 250 1.10 2.23 14.69
N LEU A 251 1.49 2.23 13.42
CA LEU A 251 1.25 1.10 12.52
C LEU A 251 2.57 0.61 11.93
N PRO A 252 2.76 -0.71 11.79
CA PRO A 252 3.92 -1.26 11.14
C PRO A 252 3.81 -1.01 9.64
N GLY A 253 4.89 -0.51 9.03
CA GLY A 253 4.95 -0.30 7.60
C GLY A 253 6.03 0.68 7.19
N GLY A 254 6.26 0.74 5.88
CA GLY A 254 7.17 1.70 5.28
C GLY A 254 6.52 2.41 4.11
N LEU A 255 6.94 3.64 3.89
CA LEU A 255 6.86 4.25 2.57
C LEU A 255 8.08 3.75 1.81
N SER A 256 8.03 2.55 1.23
CA SER A 256 9.04 2.22 0.22
C SER A 256 8.69 3.08 -1.01
N LEU A 257 9.26 4.29 -1.06
CA LEU A 257 9.11 5.21 -2.20
C LEU A 257 9.54 4.54 -3.50
N LEU A 258 10.43 3.54 -3.36
CA LEU A 258 10.79 2.55 -4.36
C LEU A 258 10.40 1.20 -3.78
N THR A 259 9.44 0.50 -4.38
CA THR A 259 9.35 -0.94 -4.15
C THR A 259 10.59 -1.54 -4.81
N ASN A 260 11.50 -2.10 -4.02
CA ASN A 260 12.66 -2.87 -4.53
C ASN A 260 12.21 -4.20 -5.18
N GLY A 261 11.00 -4.25 -5.71
CA GLY A 261 10.40 -5.42 -6.33
C GLY A 261 9.61 -4.98 -7.55
N GLY A 262 9.63 -5.84 -8.57
CA GLY A 262 8.85 -5.63 -9.76
C GLY A 262 7.35 -5.77 -9.47
N GLU A 263 6.55 -5.05 -10.24
CA GLU A 263 5.10 -5.13 -10.27
C GLU A 263 4.68 -5.80 -11.58
N SER A 264 3.71 -6.73 -11.49
CA SER A 264 3.17 -7.36 -12.69
C SER A 264 2.21 -6.41 -13.41
N PHE A 265 2.39 -6.29 -14.73
CA PHE A 265 1.58 -5.47 -15.62
C PHE A 265 0.63 -6.29 -16.50
N VAL A 266 0.45 -7.59 -16.24
CA VAL A 266 -0.41 -8.50 -17.01
C VAL A 266 -1.82 -7.93 -17.25
N ASP A 267 -2.45 -7.41 -16.19
CA ASP A 267 -3.81 -6.85 -16.27
C ASP A 267 -3.89 -5.51 -17.04
N ARG A 268 -2.75 -4.89 -17.34
CA ARG A 268 -2.66 -3.50 -17.84
C ARG A 268 -2.18 -3.40 -19.27
N LEU A 269 -1.43 -4.40 -19.73
CA LEU A 269 -0.84 -4.42 -21.07
C LEU A 269 -1.80 -5.06 -22.06
N THR A 270 -1.99 -4.40 -23.18
CA THR A 270 -2.50 -5.02 -24.40
C THR A 270 -1.31 -5.27 -25.33
N PRO A 271 -1.35 -6.28 -26.21
CA PRO A 271 -0.24 -6.62 -27.11
C PRO A 271 0.28 -5.42 -27.93
N ASN A 272 -0.61 -4.47 -28.23
CA ASN A 272 -0.30 -3.26 -29.00
C ASN A 272 -0.41 -1.97 -28.16
N ALA A 273 -0.34 -2.05 -26.83
CA ALA A 273 -0.44 -0.85 -25.98
C ALA A 273 0.81 0.01 -26.13
N ALA A 274 0.62 1.26 -26.57
CA ALA A 274 1.63 2.29 -26.37
C ALA A 274 1.79 2.61 -24.85
N PRO A 275 2.99 3.01 -24.41
CA PRO A 275 3.21 3.55 -23.07
C PRO A 275 2.21 4.68 -22.75
N ARG A 276 1.63 4.65 -21.55
CA ARG A 276 0.65 5.65 -21.08
C ARG A 276 0.89 6.01 -19.62
N MET A 277 0.28 7.11 -19.18
CA MET A 277 0.35 7.55 -17.77
C MET A 277 0.04 6.41 -16.80
N GLY A 278 0.88 6.26 -15.78
CA GLY A 278 0.78 5.18 -14.80
C GLY A 278 1.60 3.94 -15.14
N TYR A 279 2.24 3.88 -16.32
CA TYR A 279 3.11 2.76 -16.70
C TYR A 279 4.44 2.79 -15.97
N SER A 280 5.12 1.65 -15.99
CA SER A 280 6.46 1.52 -15.44
C SER A 280 7.51 2.13 -16.36
N ILE A 281 8.44 2.86 -15.77
CA ILE A 281 9.65 3.35 -16.43
C ILE A 281 10.86 3.16 -15.51
N GLY A 282 12.04 2.99 -16.10
CA GLY A 282 13.28 2.82 -15.34
C GLY A 282 14.49 3.24 -16.16
N ILE A 283 15.67 3.17 -15.55
CA ILE A 283 16.95 3.33 -16.24
C ILE A 283 17.40 1.93 -16.71
N PRO A 284 17.84 1.75 -17.97
CA PRO A 284 18.33 0.47 -18.45
C PRO A 284 19.42 -0.12 -17.54
N GLY A 285 19.25 -1.37 -17.15
CA GLY A 285 20.19 -2.10 -16.28
C GLY A 285 20.14 -1.71 -14.79
N ASP A 286 19.32 -0.72 -14.42
CA ASP A 286 19.12 -0.33 -13.03
C ASP A 286 17.95 -1.12 -12.40
N ASN A 287 18.02 -1.36 -11.10
CA ASN A 287 16.97 -2.07 -10.35
C ASN A 287 15.86 -1.14 -9.83
N ASN A 288 15.77 0.05 -10.41
CA ASN A 288 14.83 1.09 -10.03
C ASN A 288 13.69 1.20 -11.05
N ALA A 289 12.47 1.42 -10.57
CA ALA A 289 11.30 1.57 -11.41
C ALA A 289 10.32 2.58 -10.82
N GLY A 290 9.90 3.52 -11.66
CA GLY A 290 8.97 4.59 -11.33
C GLY A 290 7.72 4.62 -12.19
N THR A 291 7.00 5.73 -12.11
CA THR A 291 5.76 5.95 -12.84
C THR A 291 5.98 6.91 -13.99
N LEU A 292 5.55 6.51 -15.20
CA LEU A 292 5.40 7.40 -16.34
C LEU A 292 4.28 8.41 -16.04
N GLY A 293 4.63 9.69 -15.88
CA GLY A 293 3.67 10.76 -15.67
C GLY A 293 3.08 11.29 -16.97
N GLY A 294 2.50 12.48 -16.93
CA GLY A 294 1.86 13.07 -18.12
C GLY A 294 2.86 13.44 -19.21
N PHE A 295 2.45 13.24 -20.46
CA PHE A 295 3.13 13.80 -21.64
C PHE A 295 3.00 15.32 -21.65
N VAL A 296 4.09 16.02 -21.95
CA VAL A 296 4.11 17.49 -21.98
C VAL A 296 4.92 18.00 -23.16
N THR A 297 4.56 19.18 -23.64
CA THR A 297 5.38 19.97 -24.56
C THR A 297 6.04 21.09 -23.77
N LEU A 298 7.36 21.12 -23.80
CA LEU A 298 8.17 22.13 -23.14
C LEU A 298 8.80 23.05 -24.19
N THR A 299 8.43 24.33 -24.14
CA THR A 299 9.03 25.37 -25.00
C THR A 299 9.91 26.28 -24.16
N HIS A 300 11.20 26.38 -24.52
CA HIS A 300 12.16 27.26 -23.84
C HIS A 300 13.14 27.83 -24.86
N GLY A 301 13.27 29.17 -24.89
CA GLY A 301 14.16 29.85 -25.84
C GLY A 301 13.85 29.53 -27.29
N GLY A 302 12.56 29.42 -27.65
CA GLY A 302 12.11 29.02 -28.99
C GLY A 302 12.23 27.53 -29.32
N ILE A 303 12.95 26.74 -28.51
CA ILE A 303 13.11 25.30 -28.72
C ILE A 303 11.94 24.55 -28.10
N VAL A 304 11.24 23.77 -28.92
CA VAL A 304 10.14 22.89 -28.51
C VAL A 304 10.69 21.48 -28.27
N ARG A 305 10.38 20.91 -27.10
CA ARG A 305 10.70 19.52 -26.74
C ARG A 305 9.42 18.79 -26.36
N ARG A 306 9.27 17.56 -26.85
CA ARG A 306 8.16 16.68 -26.49
C ARG A 306 8.68 15.56 -25.62
N GLY A 307 7.96 15.27 -24.55
CA GLY A 307 8.46 14.44 -23.48
C GLY A 307 7.40 14.09 -22.47
N PHE A 308 7.82 13.58 -21.32
CA PHE A 308 6.95 13.32 -20.19
C PHE A 308 7.60 13.75 -18.88
N LEU A 309 6.77 13.97 -17.86
CA LEU A 309 7.22 14.24 -16.50
C LEU A 309 7.28 12.96 -15.68
N THR A 310 8.26 12.87 -14.80
CA THR A 310 8.32 11.87 -13.74
C THR A 310 9.04 12.45 -12.53
N ASN A 311 9.39 11.63 -11.55
CA ASN A 311 10.11 12.03 -10.35
C ASN A 311 11.64 11.95 -10.57
N TYR A 312 12.41 12.79 -9.89
CA TYR A 312 13.87 12.77 -9.99
C TYR A 312 14.45 11.45 -9.48
N HIS A 313 13.92 10.92 -8.37
CA HIS A 313 14.40 9.65 -7.82
C HIS A 313 14.19 8.44 -8.76
N VAL A 314 13.36 8.56 -9.80
CA VAL A 314 13.14 7.51 -10.82
C VAL A 314 14.23 7.54 -11.88
N VAL A 315 14.76 8.73 -12.16
CA VAL A 315 15.75 8.96 -13.23
C VAL A 315 17.15 9.22 -12.68
N ARG A 316 17.34 9.09 -11.37
CA ARG A 316 18.67 9.16 -10.73
C ARG A 316 19.31 7.77 -10.84
N PRO A 317 20.46 7.62 -11.52
CA PRO A 317 21.18 6.35 -11.55
C PRO A 317 21.54 5.86 -10.15
N SER A 318 21.59 4.53 -9.99
CA SER A 318 22.19 3.90 -8.82
C SER A 318 23.66 4.30 -8.63
N GLU A 319 24.09 4.34 -7.37
CA GLU A 319 25.45 4.74 -6.99
C GLU A 319 26.47 3.69 -7.45
N SER A 320 27.50 4.15 -8.16
CA SER A 320 28.68 3.36 -8.55
C SER A 320 29.96 4.20 -8.42
N GLU A 321 31.12 3.55 -8.36
CA GLU A 321 32.41 4.27 -8.28
C GLU A 321 32.62 5.19 -9.50
N ASP A 322 32.13 4.78 -10.67
CA ASP A 322 32.28 5.51 -11.94
C ASP A 322 31.42 6.78 -12.05
N ASN A 323 30.33 6.89 -11.27
CA ASN A 323 29.36 7.97 -11.40
C ASN A 323 29.23 8.86 -10.16
N ASP A 324 30.03 8.63 -9.10
CA ASP A 324 29.91 9.36 -7.83
C ASP A 324 29.97 10.89 -8.00
N GLN A 325 30.93 11.39 -8.78
CA GLN A 325 31.06 12.84 -9.03
C GLN A 325 29.90 13.40 -9.85
N PHE A 326 29.38 12.63 -10.81
CA PHE A 326 28.20 12.99 -11.59
C PHE A 326 26.96 13.05 -10.71
N LEU A 327 26.74 12.03 -9.88
CA LEU A 327 25.60 11.94 -8.97
C LEU A 327 25.63 13.04 -7.91
N LYS A 328 26.80 13.33 -7.33
CA LYS A 328 26.96 14.46 -6.39
C LYS A 328 26.56 15.79 -7.03
N ASP A 329 26.97 16.01 -8.28
CA ASP A 329 26.63 17.24 -8.98
C ASP A 329 25.15 17.33 -9.35
N LEU A 330 24.60 16.22 -9.87
CA LEU A 330 23.19 16.07 -10.23
C LEU A 330 22.27 16.21 -9.01
N ASP A 331 22.62 15.59 -7.89
CA ASP A 331 21.91 15.67 -6.62
C ASP A 331 21.91 17.11 -6.10
N ARG A 332 23.06 17.80 -6.17
CA ARG A 332 23.19 19.16 -5.66
C ARG A 332 22.47 20.19 -6.53
N SER A 333 22.60 20.05 -7.85
CA SER A 333 22.32 21.14 -8.77
C SER A 333 21.16 20.87 -9.73
N GLY A 334 20.74 19.62 -9.84
CA GLY A 334 19.80 19.18 -10.87
C GLY A 334 20.34 19.42 -12.28
N SER A 335 19.42 19.57 -13.24
CA SER A 335 19.76 19.96 -14.62
C SER A 335 18.72 20.92 -15.20
N SER A 336 19.21 21.88 -15.98
CA SER A 336 18.43 22.97 -16.58
C SER A 336 18.97 23.33 -17.96
N PRO A 337 18.26 24.14 -18.76
CA PRO A 337 18.78 24.58 -20.06
C PRO A 337 20.15 25.29 -19.99
N ALA A 338 20.44 26.01 -18.90
CA ALA A 338 21.73 26.68 -18.68
C ALA A 338 22.81 25.73 -18.15
N ARG A 339 22.42 24.56 -17.66
CA ARG A 339 23.30 23.54 -17.08
C ARG A 339 22.82 22.15 -17.52
N PRO A 340 23.06 21.78 -18.79
CA PRO A 340 22.64 20.49 -19.31
C PRO A 340 23.38 19.35 -18.61
N LEU A 341 22.82 18.15 -18.66
CA LEU A 341 23.49 16.94 -18.20
C LEU A 341 24.77 16.71 -19.02
N ASN A 342 25.85 16.36 -18.33
CA ASN A 342 27.11 15.93 -18.93
C ASN A 342 27.13 14.42 -19.24
N GLN A 343 26.17 13.64 -18.71
CA GLN A 343 25.98 12.23 -19.02
C GLN A 343 24.55 11.99 -19.49
N VAL A 344 24.40 11.12 -20.48
CA VAL A 344 23.09 10.71 -20.98
C VAL A 344 22.48 9.70 -20.02
N VAL A 345 21.27 10.00 -19.55
CA VAL A 345 20.45 9.06 -18.79
C VAL A 345 19.28 8.66 -19.67
N ALA A 346 19.34 7.46 -20.24
CA ALA A 346 18.25 6.89 -21.03
C ALA A 346 17.16 6.33 -20.10
N ILE A 347 15.92 6.40 -20.55
CA ILE A 347 14.76 5.89 -19.83
C ILE A 347 14.03 4.88 -20.70
N GLU A 348 13.67 3.75 -20.09
CA GLU A 348 13.02 2.63 -20.75
C GLU A 348 11.60 2.37 -20.24
N CYS A 349 10.78 1.70 -21.05
CA CYS A 349 9.45 1.22 -20.69
C CYS A 349 9.19 -0.16 -21.32
N LEU A 350 8.72 -1.16 -20.59
CA LEU A 350 8.60 -1.20 -19.13
C LEU A 350 9.99 -1.23 -18.47
N ALA A 351 10.12 -0.79 -17.22
CA ALA A 351 11.36 -1.01 -16.48
C ALA A 351 11.67 -2.52 -16.43
N SER A 352 12.95 -2.89 -16.59
CA SER A 352 13.40 -4.28 -16.64
C SER A 352 12.87 -5.13 -15.48
N ILE A 353 12.90 -4.62 -14.24
CA ILE A 353 12.39 -5.34 -13.06
C ILE A 353 10.88 -5.67 -13.16
N ASP A 354 10.07 -4.80 -13.76
CA ASP A 354 8.64 -5.02 -13.94
C ASP A 354 8.34 -5.90 -15.15
N ARG A 355 9.13 -5.77 -16.21
CA ARG A 355 9.08 -6.69 -17.34
C ARG A 355 9.30 -8.12 -16.85
N ASP A 356 10.34 -8.37 -16.06
CA ASP A 356 10.71 -9.70 -15.61
C ASP A 356 9.65 -10.32 -14.70
N VAL A 357 9.09 -9.53 -13.78
CA VAL A 357 7.95 -9.96 -12.96
C VAL A 357 6.71 -10.22 -13.82
N THR A 358 6.46 -9.41 -14.84
CA THR A 358 5.34 -9.61 -15.77
C THR A 358 5.53 -10.89 -16.59
N LEU A 359 6.73 -11.15 -17.13
CA LEU A 359 7.05 -12.39 -17.84
C LEU A 359 6.92 -13.62 -16.95
N THR A 360 7.41 -13.53 -15.71
CA THR A 360 7.27 -14.61 -14.72
C THR A 360 5.80 -14.91 -14.46
N SER A 361 4.99 -13.86 -14.24
CA SER A 361 3.55 -13.97 -14.03
C SER A 361 2.82 -14.58 -15.23
N LEU A 362 3.17 -14.18 -16.46
CA LEU A 362 2.60 -14.73 -17.69
C LEU A 362 2.98 -16.20 -17.87
N ASN A 363 4.25 -16.54 -17.67
CA ASN A 363 4.75 -17.91 -17.79
C ASN A 363 4.12 -18.83 -16.75
N SER A 364 4.02 -18.42 -15.49
CA SER A 364 3.32 -19.19 -14.46
C SER A 364 1.85 -19.41 -14.82
N SER A 365 1.17 -18.38 -15.34
CA SER A 365 -0.24 -18.50 -15.74
C SER A 365 -0.42 -19.42 -16.94
N LEU A 366 0.43 -19.29 -17.97
CA LEU A 366 0.42 -20.14 -19.16
C LEU A 366 0.73 -21.60 -18.82
N ASN A 367 1.70 -21.86 -17.95
CA ASN A 367 2.04 -23.22 -17.53
C ASN A 367 0.93 -23.86 -16.70
N ALA A 368 0.34 -23.11 -15.76
CA ALA A 368 -0.81 -23.59 -14.99
C ALA A 368 -2.02 -23.90 -15.90
N MET A 369 -2.30 -23.05 -16.89
CA MET A 369 -3.37 -23.30 -17.87
C MET A 369 -3.07 -24.53 -18.74
N ARG A 370 -1.82 -24.73 -19.20
CA ARG A 370 -1.41 -25.92 -19.96
C ARG A 370 -1.56 -27.19 -19.13
N GLU A 371 -1.14 -27.18 -17.87
CA GLU A 371 -1.27 -28.33 -16.96
C GLU A 371 -2.74 -28.71 -16.77
N GLN A 372 -3.60 -27.73 -16.47
CA GLN A 372 -5.05 -27.94 -16.34
C GLN A 372 -5.70 -28.40 -17.64
N TYR A 373 -5.31 -27.80 -18.77
CA TYR A 373 -5.76 -28.22 -20.11
C TYR A 373 -5.41 -29.69 -20.38
N SER A 374 -4.16 -30.10 -20.12
CA SER A 374 -3.71 -31.48 -20.28
C SER A 374 -4.48 -32.44 -19.37
N GLU A 375 -4.73 -32.05 -18.11
CA GLU A 375 -5.51 -32.84 -17.16
C GLU A 375 -6.96 -33.07 -17.65
N PHE A 376 -7.64 -32.01 -18.13
CA PHE A 376 -9.00 -32.14 -18.63
C PHE A 376 -9.06 -32.89 -19.96
N SER A 377 -8.09 -32.69 -20.84
CA SER A 377 -7.98 -33.44 -22.10
C SER A 377 -7.80 -34.93 -21.86
N ALA A 378 -6.96 -35.32 -20.89
CA ALA A 378 -6.80 -36.72 -20.50
C ALA A 378 -8.11 -37.33 -19.97
N LYS A 379 -8.88 -36.59 -19.15
CA LYS A 379 -10.20 -37.03 -18.66
C LYS A 379 -11.26 -37.17 -19.76
N VAL A 380 -11.15 -36.39 -20.83
CA VAL A 380 -12.01 -36.52 -22.02
C VAL A 380 -11.63 -37.80 -22.78
N GLN A 381 -10.34 -38.00 -23.07
CA GLN A 381 -9.83 -39.18 -23.76
C GLN A 381 -10.13 -40.50 -23.01
N GLU A 382 -9.98 -40.50 -21.68
CA GLU A 382 -10.32 -41.66 -20.83
C GLU A 382 -11.80 -42.05 -20.99
N ARG A 383 -12.70 -41.06 -21.03
CA ARG A 383 -14.14 -41.29 -21.21
C ARG A 383 -14.48 -41.84 -22.59
N GLU A 384 -13.85 -41.31 -23.62
CA GLU A 384 -14.01 -41.77 -24.99
C GLU A 384 -13.52 -43.22 -25.13
N LEU A 385 -12.40 -43.57 -24.49
CA LEU A 385 -11.82 -44.92 -24.49
C LEU A 385 -12.77 -45.97 -23.89
N ILE A 386 -13.53 -45.61 -22.85
CA ILE A 386 -14.53 -46.50 -22.24
C ILE A 386 -15.90 -46.45 -22.95
N GLY A 387 -15.99 -45.80 -24.11
CA GLY A 387 -17.21 -45.69 -24.91
C GLY A 387 -18.27 -44.74 -24.31
N THR A 388 -17.87 -43.82 -23.43
CA THR A 388 -18.78 -42.85 -22.81
C THR A 388 -18.62 -41.47 -23.40
N THR A 389 -19.73 -40.76 -23.61
CA THR A 389 -19.69 -39.37 -24.09
C THR A 389 -19.02 -38.46 -23.05
N PRO A 390 -18.04 -37.62 -23.44
CA PRO A 390 -17.46 -36.62 -22.55
C PRO A 390 -18.52 -35.70 -21.95
N ARG A 391 -18.33 -35.30 -20.68
CA ARG A 391 -19.23 -34.34 -20.05
C ARG A 391 -19.10 -32.99 -20.74
N PRO A 392 -20.20 -32.31 -21.14
CA PRO A 392 -20.13 -31.01 -21.82
C PRO A 392 -19.28 -29.97 -21.07
N ARG A 393 -19.32 -29.99 -19.73
CA ARG A 393 -18.54 -29.09 -18.88
C ARG A 393 -17.02 -29.26 -19.03
N LEU A 394 -16.53 -30.47 -19.33
CA LEU A 394 -15.08 -30.70 -19.56
C LEU A 394 -14.64 -30.03 -20.86
N LEU A 395 -15.45 -30.17 -21.92
CA LEU A 395 -15.20 -29.53 -23.22
C LEU A 395 -15.26 -28.01 -23.10
N GLU A 396 -16.23 -27.50 -22.34
CA GLU A 396 -16.33 -26.06 -22.04
C GLU A 396 -15.08 -25.54 -21.31
N TRP A 397 -14.55 -26.29 -20.33
CA TRP A 397 -13.30 -25.90 -19.65
C TRP A 397 -12.09 -25.90 -20.58
N ILE A 398 -11.94 -26.92 -21.43
CA ILE A 398 -10.89 -26.99 -22.45
C ILE A 398 -10.94 -25.75 -23.36
N ALA A 399 -12.12 -25.46 -23.92
CA ALA A 399 -12.32 -24.28 -24.78
C ALA A 399 -12.03 -22.96 -24.06
N ASN A 400 -12.41 -22.85 -22.77
CA ASN A 400 -12.11 -21.67 -21.95
C ASN A 400 -10.60 -21.50 -21.73
N TYR A 401 -9.86 -22.59 -21.49
CA TYR A 401 -8.41 -22.53 -21.35
C TYR A 401 -7.71 -22.16 -22.66
N ASP A 402 -8.15 -22.71 -23.79
CA ASP A 402 -7.63 -22.33 -25.11
C ASP A 402 -7.84 -20.83 -25.36
N SER A 403 -9.07 -20.33 -25.17
CA SER A 403 -9.38 -18.91 -25.33
C SER A 403 -8.54 -18.01 -24.43
N HIS A 404 -8.29 -18.42 -23.17
CA HIS A 404 -7.40 -17.69 -22.28
C HIS A 404 -5.95 -17.75 -22.73
N MET A 405 -5.43 -18.91 -23.16
CA MET A 405 -4.05 -19.02 -23.67
C MET A 405 -3.86 -18.15 -24.92
N GLU A 406 -4.81 -18.15 -25.85
CA GLU A 406 -4.80 -17.29 -27.04
C GLU A 406 -4.74 -15.79 -26.70
N LYS A 407 -5.33 -15.38 -25.57
CA LYS A 407 -5.25 -14.00 -25.08
C LYS A 407 -3.89 -13.66 -24.46
N PHE A 408 -3.31 -14.59 -23.71
CA PHE A 408 -2.05 -14.36 -22.97
C PHE A 408 -0.81 -14.47 -23.86
N LEU A 409 -0.83 -15.30 -24.90
CA LEU A 409 0.33 -15.49 -25.80
C LEU A 409 0.75 -14.20 -26.51
N PRO A 410 -0.14 -13.40 -27.13
CA PRO A 410 0.24 -12.12 -27.72
C PRO A 410 0.77 -11.12 -26.69
N GLN A 411 0.25 -11.13 -25.46
CA GLN A 411 0.78 -10.29 -24.38
C GLN A 411 2.19 -10.72 -23.99
N HIS A 412 2.46 -12.02 -23.90
CA HIS A 412 3.79 -12.56 -23.63
C HIS A 412 4.80 -12.08 -24.67
N VAL A 413 4.50 -12.27 -25.95
CA VAL A 413 5.36 -11.81 -27.06
C VAL A 413 5.59 -10.31 -27.02
N ALA A 414 4.57 -9.52 -26.66
CA ALA A 414 4.72 -8.07 -26.51
C ALA A 414 5.67 -7.69 -25.36
N VAL A 415 5.58 -8.37 -24.21
CA VAL A 415 6.45 -8.12 -23.06
C VAL A 415 7.88 -8.60 -23.30
N GLU A 416 8.08 -9.70 -24.04
CA GLU A 416 9.42 -10.18 -24.43
C GLU A 416 10.17 -9.16 -25.31
N ARG A 417 9.44 -8.35 -26.07
CA ARG A 417 10.02 -7.27 -26.88
C ARG A 417 10.39 -6.03 -26.06
N MET A 418 10.01 -5.98 -24.79
CA MET A 418 10.37 -4.90 -23.85
C MET A 418 11.70 -5.24 -23.15
N PRO A 419 12.42 -4.25 -22.59
CA PRO A 419 12.11 -2.83 -22.54
C PRO A 419 12.32 -2.09 -23.88
N HIS A 420 11.58 -1.00 -24.09
CA HIS A 420 11.82 -0.04 -25.17
C HIS A 420 12.42 1.24 -24.60
N ILE A 421 13.47 1.77 -25.23
CA ILE A 421 13.99 3.09 -24.88
C ILE A 421 12.99 4.15 -25.32
N LEU A 422 12.50 4.95 -24.36
CA LEU A 422 11.58 6.04 -24.62
C LEU A 422 12.31 7.33 -24.98
N GLY A 423 13.49 7.56 -24.41
CA GLY A 423 14.25 8.76 -24.63
C GLY A 423 15.22 9.07 -23.50
N GLU A 424 15.54 10.35 -23.33
CA GLU A 424 16.63 10.80 -22.46
C GLU A 424 16.16 11.88 -21.48
N VAL A 425 16.68 11.81 -20.26
CA VAL A 425 16.49 12.87 -19.27
C VAL A 425 17.14 14.16 -19.77
N LYS A 426 16.42 15.28 -19.70
CA LYS A 426 16.99 16.60 -20.06
C LYS A 426 17.05 17.56 -18.88
N PHE A 427 16.04 17.56 -18.02
CA PHE A 427 15.94 18.50 -16.90
C PHE A 427 15.48 17.77 -15.65
N VAL A 428 16.08 18.07 -14.51
CA VAL A 428 15.73 17.46 -13.24
C VAL A 428 15.89 18.44 -12.08
N SER A 429 15.15 18.20 -11.00
CA SER A 429 15.24 19.00 -9.78
C SER A 429 16.52 18.78 -8.97
N GLY A 430 17.16 17.61 -9.07
CA GLY A 430 18.12 17.16 -8.07
C GLY A 430 17.43 16.93 -6.70
N LYS A 431 18.23 16.90 -5.63
CA LYS A 431 17.78 16.85 -4.22
C LYS A 431 17.55 18.25 -3.62
N GLN A 432 17.23 19.24 -4.45
CA GLN A 432 17.04 20.61 -4.00
C GLN A 432 15.86 20.75 -3.04
N PHE A 433 16.07 21.52 -1.97
CA PHE A 433 15.01 21.93 -1.05
C PHE A 433 14.51 23.32 -1.44
N ARG A 434 13.20 23.52 -1.44
CA ARG A 434 12.59 24.83 -1.59
C ARG A 434 11.52 25.04 -0.54
N GLY A 435 11.74 26.02 0.34
CA GLY A 435 10.83 26.29 1.46
C GLY A 435 10.67 25.09 2.40
N GLY A 436 11.75 24.33 2.64
CA GLY A 436 11.73 23.12 3.47
C GLY A 436 11.03 21.91 2.83
N ARG A 437 10.81 21.93 1.50
CA ARG A 437 10.23 20.82 0.74
C ARG A 437 11.21 20.30 -0.30
N VAL A 438 11.32 18.98 -0.43
CA VAL A 438 12.10 18.34 -1.48
C VAL A 438 11.40 18.58 -2.82
N LEU A 439 12.15 19.08 -3.81
CA LEU A 439 11.72 19.06 -5.20
C LEU A 439 12.08 17.71 -5.80
N ASP A 440 11.12 17.06 -6.44
CA ASP A 440 11.31 15.72 -6.99
C ASP A 440 10.57 15.61 -8.33
N TRP A 441 11.21 16.13 -9.38
CA TRP A 441 10.69 16.09 -10.74
C TRP A 441 11.81 15.92 -11.76
N ALA A 442 11.46 15.30 -12.88
CA ALA A 442 12.29 15.12 -14.04
C ALA A 442 11.48 15.26 -15.32
N PHE A 443 12.09 15.84 -16.35
CA PHE A 443 11.57 15.86 -17.71
C PHE A 443 12.45 14.97 -18.59
N VAL A 444 11.80 14.00 -19.22
CA VAL A 444 12.40 13.08 -20.18
C VAL A 444 11.92 13.46 -21.57
N GLN A 445 12.86 13.84 -22.44
CA GLN A 445 12.58 14.09 -23.85
C GLN A 445 12.48 12.75 -24.57
N LEU A 446 11.44 12.56 -25.37
CA LEU A 446 11.28 11.33 -26.15
C LEU A 446 12.30 11.27 -27.29
N SER A 447 12.71 10.05 -27.68
CA SER A 447 13.36 9.82 -28.97
C SER A 447 12.37 10.09 -30.11
N GLU A 448 12.85 10.24 -31.34
CA GLU A 448 11.96 10.49 -32.48
C GLU A 448 10.97 9.34 -32.70
N GLU A 449 11.45 8.10 -32.60
CA GLU A 449 10.64 6.89 -32.75
C GLU A 449 9.60 6.80 -31.64
N ALA A 450 10.02 7.03 -30.39
CA ALA A 450 9.12 7.01 -29.25
C ALA A 450 8.09 8.14 -29.33
N GLU A 451 8.48 9.33 -29.76
CA GLU A 451 7.55 10.45 -29.97
C GLU A 451 6.46 10.08 -30.97
N GLN A 452 6.84 9.53 -32.13
CA GLN A 452 5.89 9.10 -33.15
C GLN A 452 4.93 8.03 -32.62
N GLN A 453 5.42 7.08 -31.82
CA GLN A 453 4.63 5.96 -31.31
C GLN A 453 3.75 6.31 -30.10
N CYS A 454 4.29 7.04 -29.12
CA CYS A 454 3.65 7.19 -27.81
C CYS A 454 3.21 8.62 -27.46
N PHE A 455 3.75 9.68 -28.10
CA PHE A 455 3.38 11.05 -27.74
C PHE A 455 1.96 11.36 -28.21
N ARG A 456 1.01 11.34 -27.27
CA ARG A 456 -0.42 11.55 -27.50
C ARG A 456 -0.98 12.46 -26.40
N PRO A 457 -2.14 13.11 -26.62
CA PRO A 457 -2.80 13.85 -25.55
C PRO A 457 -3.03 12.94 -24.34
N ASN A 458 -2.73 13.46 -23.15
CA ASN A 458 -3.04 12.75 -21.91
C ASN A 458 -4.53 12.47 -21.85
N ARG A 459 -4.91 11.26 -21.45
CA ARG A 459 -6.32 10.86 -21.35
C ARG A 459 -6.64 10.42 -19.94
N MET A 460 -7.86 10.74 -19.50
CA MET A 460 -8.38 10.27 -18.24
C MET A 460 -8.43 8.74 -18.22
N PHE A 461 -7.88 8.13 -17.18
CA PHE A 461 -7.97 6.69 -16.96
C PHE A 461 -9.30 6.31 -16.31
N THR A 462 -9.67 5.04 -16.40
CA THR A 462 -10.84 4.48 -15.71
C THR A 462 -10.70 4.68 -14.20
N ILE A 463 -11.66 5.35 -13.56
CA ILE A 463 -11.70 5.45 -12.09
C ILE A 463 -12.55 4.29 -11.57
N PRO A 464 -12.00 3.38 -10.74
CA PRO A 464 -12.78 2.33 -10.10
C PRO A 464 -13.96 2.92 -9.30
N PRO A 465 -15.13 2.27 -9.27
CA PRO A 465 -16.32 2.79 -8.57
C PRO A 465 -16.08 3.20 -7.11
N ALA A 466 -15.24 2.44 -6.39
CA ALA A 466 -14.87 2.70 -5.00
C ALA A 466 -14.12 4.04 -4.78
N PHE A 467 -13.57 4.61 -5.84
CA PHE A 467 -12.79 5.84 -5.81
C PHE A 467 -13.51 7.05 -6.36
N LEU A 468 -14.74 6.91 -6.89
CA LEU A 468 -15.50 8.03 -7.43
C LEU A 468 -15.75 9.12 -6.37
N PRO A 469 -15.82 10.41 -6.75
CA PRO A 469 -15.89 11.51 -5.78
C PRO A 469 -17.09 11.42 -4.86
N HIS A 470 -18.26 10.95 -5.33
CA HIS A 470 -19.45 10.82 -4.49
C HIS A 470 -19.27 9.83 -3.33
N GLN A 471 -18.29 8.91 -3.45
CA GLN A 471 -17.89 8.06 -2.32
C GLN A 471 -17.04 8.85 -1.32
N LEU A 472 -16.18 9.76 -1.79
CA LEU A 472 -15.21 10.51 -0.98
C LEU A 472 -15.76 11.82 -0.38
N ILE A 473 -16.68 12.49 -1.06
CA ILE A 473 -17.18 13.83 -0.76
C ILE A 473 -18.72 13.78 -0.71
N PRO A 474 -19.35 14.01 0.46
CA PRO A 474 -20.80 14.14 0.57
C PRO A 474 -21.37 15.37 -0.16
N PRO A 475 -22.69 15.37 -0.42
CA PRO A 475 -23.32 15.20 -1.72
C PRO A 475 -23.21 16.47 -2.60
N HIS A 476 -22.01 16.82 -3.05
CA HIS A 476 -21.85 17.82 -4.10
C HIS A 476 -21.68 17.11 -5.44
N PRO A 477 -22.50 17.40 -6.45
CA PRO A 477 -22.26 16.90 -7.80
C PRO A 477 -20.95 17.48 -8.30
N LEU A 478 -19.91 16.64 -8.29
CA LEU A 478 -18.63 16.95 -8.90
C LEU A 478 -18.62 16.35 -10.30
N MET A 479 -18.37 17.18 -11.30
CA MET A 479 -18.09 16.68 -12.64
C MET A 479 -16.78 15.89 -12.60
N VAL A 480 -16.89 14.59 -12.87
CA VAL A 480 -15.73 13.74 -13.12
C VAL A 480 -15.49 13.74 -14.61
N ALA A 481 -14.26 14.05 -15.01
CA ALA A 481 -13.84 13.87 -16.38
C ALA A 481 -14.11 12.42 -16.81
N GLN A 482 -14.83 12.23 -17.92
CA GLN A 482 -15.17 10.90 -18.40
C GLN A 482 -13.90 10.13 -18.75
N GLU A 483 -13.97 8.80 -18.66
CA GLU A 483 -12.89 7.96 -19.15
C GLU A 483 -12.50 8.34 -20.59
N HIS A 484 -11.20 8.33 -20.87
CA HIS A 484 -10.61 8.71 -22.17
C HIS A 484 -10.75 10.19 -22.58
N SER A 485 -11.36 11.05 -21.76
CA SER A 485 -11.38 12.49 -22.01
C SER A 485 -9.96 13.04 -22.06
N VAL A 486 -9.69 13.93 -23.00
CA VAL A 486 -8.38 14.58 -23.14
C VAL A 486 -8.14 15.54 -21.98
N LEU A 487 -6.96 15.44 -21.37
CA LEU A 487 -6.47 16.33 -20.32
C LEU A 487 -5.49 17.32 -20.95
N ASN A 488 -5.97 18.51 -21.29
CA ASN A 488 -5.23 19.54 -22.03
C ASN A 488 -4.93 20.81 -21.22
N GLU A 489 -5.45 20.91 -19.99
CA GLU A 489 -5.29 22.10 -19.15
C GLU A 489 -4.58 21.79 -17.83
N PHE A 490 -3.70 22.69 -17.42
CA PHE A 490 -3.15 22.73 -16.08
C PHE A 490 -3.92 23.78 -15.26
N SER A 491 -4.49 23.35 -14.14
CA SER A 491 -5.11 24.23 -13.16
C SER A 491 -4.38 24.15 -11.82
N SER A 492 -4.78 24.99 -10.87
CA SER A 492 -4.28 24.90 -9.50
C SER A 492 -5.13 23.89 -8.72
N LEU A 493 -4.48 22.98 -7.99
CA LEU A 493 -5.17 22.13 -7.01
C LEU A 493 -5.44 22.96 -5.75
N ASN A 494 -6.70 23.13 -5.40
CA ASN A 494 -7.13 23.82 -4.19
C ASN A 494 -7.39 22.85 -3.05
N GLY A 495 -7.36 23.35 -1.82
CA GLY A 495 -7.78 22.57 -0.66
C GLY A 495 -9.25 22.18 -0.77
N GLY A 496 -9.55 20.90 -0.60
CA GLY A 496 -10.90 20.34 -0.77
C GLY A 496 -11.14 19.69 -2.14
N ASP A 497 -10.28 19.95 -3.13
CA ASP A 497 -10.46 19.38 -4.47
C ASP A 497 -10.29 17.86 -4.46
N TYR A 498 -11.17 17.17 -5.18
CA TYR A 498 -11.00 15.75 -5.49
C TYR A 498 -9.82 15.59 -6.46
N CYS A 499 -8.91 14.68 -6.15
CA CYS A 499 -7.82 14.33 -7.04
C CYS A 499 -7.75 12.81 -7.23
N VAL A 500 -7.33 12.41 -8.42
CA VAL A 500 -6.97 11.02 -8.74
C VAL A 500 -5.57 10.97 -9.31
N LYS A 501 -4.88 9.88 -9.04
CA LYS A 501 -3.62 9.56 -9.68
C LYS A 501 -3.62 8.10 -10.11
N ASN A 502 -2.94 7.82 -11.21
CA ASN A 502 -2.65 6.46 -11.65
C ASN A 502 -1.14 6.24 -11.56
N GLY A 503 -0.71 5.31 -10.71
CA GLY A 503 0.71 5.00 -10.46
C GLY A 503 1.07 3.55 -10.76
N ARG A 504 2.36 3.30 -11.02
CA ARG A 504 2.94 1.97 -11.20
C ARG A 504 2.49 1.01 -10.10
N THR A 505 2.80 1.33 -8.85
CA THR A 505 2.54 0.50 -7.66
C THR A 505 1.13 0.66 -7.12
N THR A 506 0.61 1.89 -7.09
CA THR A 506 -0.67 2.18 -6.43
C THR A 506 -1.90 1.93 -7.30
N ARG A 507 -1.70 1.65 -8.61
CA ARG A 507 -2.78 1.73 -9.61
C ARG A 507 -3.49 3.08 -9.48
N VAL A 508 -4.81 3.09 -9.69
CA VAL A 508 -5.65 4.25 -9.45
C VAL A 508 -5.86 4.43 -7.95
N THR A 509 -5.49 5.60 -7.47
CA THR A 509 -5.85 6.08 -6.12
C THR A 509 -6.53 7.43 -6.24
N ALA A 510 -7.42 7.71 -5.29
CA ALA A 510 -8.15 8.96 -5.23
C ALA A 510 -8.09 9.54 -3.83
N GLY A 511 -8.22 10.84 -3.71
CA GLY A 511 -8.21 11.53 -2.43
C GLY A 511 -8.72 12.95 -2.52
N ILE A 512 -8.61 13.64 -1.39
CA ILE A 512 -8.92 15.06 -1.25
C ILE A 512 -7.62 15.80 -1.06
N CYS A 513 -7.43 16.85 -1.85
CA CYS A 513 -6.29 17.74 -1.70
C CYS A 513 -6.42 18.48 -0.36
N ASN A 514 -5.50 18.22 0.56
CA ASN A 514 -5.49 18.85 1.89
C ASN A 514 -4.84 20.24 1.91
N GLY A 515 -4.99 21.02 0.84
CA GLY A 515 -4.43 22.36 0.74
C GLY A 515 -2.97 22.52 0.30
N PRO A 516 -2.17 21.50 -0.10
CA PRO A 516 -1.00 21.80 -0.90
C PRO A 516 -1.47 22.38 -2.23
N LYS A 517 -1.29 23.69 -2.40
CA LYS A 517 -1.50 24.34 -3.69
C LYS A 517 -0.44 23.81 -4.65
N ALA A 518 -0.83 22.89 -5.53
CA ALA A 518 0.01 22.54 -6.67
C ALA A 518 -0.10 23.70 -7.66
N TYR A 519 0.97 24.48 -7.78
CA TYR A 519 1.02 25.58 -8.73
C TYR A 519 1.77 25.13 -9.98
N CYS A 520 1.08 25.03 -11.10
CA CYS A 520 1.69 25.05 -12.44
C CYS A 520 1.30 26.36 -13.13
N LYS A 521 1.77 27.50 -12.62
CA LYS A 521 1.62 28.80 -13.30
C LYS A 521 2.88 29.09 -14.12
N TRP A 522 2.94 28.54 -15.33
CA TRP A 522 3.96 28.86 -16.34
C TRP A 522 3.54 30.04 -17.23
N LYS A 523 2.77 30.99 -16.69
CA LYS A 523 2.39 32.20 -17.42
C LYS A 523 3.37 33.30 -17.04
N SER A 524 4.22 33.70 -17.99
CA SER A 524 5.32 34.69 -17.89
C SER A 524 6.67 34.16 -17.39
N SER A 525 7.72 34.94 -17.63
CA SER A 525 9.08 34.82 -17.07
C SER A 525 9.13 34.87 -15.54
N THR A 526 8.00 35.12 -14.88
CA THR A 526 7.89 35.23 -13.43
C THR A 526 7.67 33.85 -12.82
N ARG A 527 8.67 33.36 -12.08
CA ARG A 527 8.51 32.17 -11.21
C ARG A 527 7.66 32.55 -10.00
N TYR A 528 7.00 31.57 -9.39
CA TYR A 528 6.25 31.76 -8.15
C TYR A 528 6.79 30.83 -7.05
N ASN A 529 6.70 31.24 -5.79
CA ASN A 529 7.09 30.45 -4.62
C ASN A 529 5.94 29.51 -4.18
N PRO A 530 6.15 28.59 -3.21
CA PRO A 530 5.10 27.69 -2.71
C PRO A 530 3.89 28.40 -2.07
N SER A 531 3.97 29.71 -1.79
CA SER A 531 2.83 30.51 -1.32
C SER A 531 2.02 31.11 -2.48
N GLY A 532 2.49 30.98 -3.72
CA GLY A 532 1.89 31.57 -4.92
C GLY A 532 2.31 33.01 -5.18
N ASN A 533 3.36 33.52 -4.52
CA ASN A 533 3.89 34.86 -4.73
C ASN A 533 4.96 34.85 -5.82
N PRO A 534 5.06 35.90 -6.67
CA PRO A 534 6.11 35.99 -7.67
C PRO A 534 7.50 36.00 -7.01
N VAL A 535 8.47 35.43 -7.71
CA VAL A 535 9.85 35.24 -7.26
C VAL A 535 10.75 35.97 -8.23
N ASP A 536 11.51 36.91 -7.70
CA ASP A 536 12.61 37.51 -8.43
C ASP A 536 13.83 36.59 -8.35
N MET A 537 14.22 36.06 -9.50
CA MET A 537 15.34 35.13 -9.65
C MET A 537 16.70 35.79 -9.41
N ALA A 538 16.78 37.12 -9.40
CA ALA A 538 18.01 37.85 -9.09
C ALA A 538 18.29 37.91 -7.57
N THR A 539 17.26 37.73 -6.73
CA THR A 539 17.32 37.97 -5.28
C THR A 539 17.03 36.72 -4.44
N GLU A 540 16.20 35.78 -4.92
CA GLU A 540 16.08 34.46 -4.29
C GLU A 540 17.26 33.57 -4.71
N ALA A 541 18.32 33.57 -3.90
CA ALA A 541 19.22 32.42 -3.88
C ALA A 541 18.38 31.18 -3.55
N THR A 542 18.39 30.17 -4.42
CA THR A 542 17.96 28.82 -4.04
C THR A 542 18.84 28.42 -2.86
N ALA A 543 18.30 28.58 -1.64
CA ALA A 543 18.98 28.20 -0.43
C ALA A 543 19.33 26.72 -0.50
N LEU A 544 20.61 26.42 -0.30
CA LEU A 544 21.14 25.07 -0.08
C LEU A 544 20.49 24.42 1.14
#